data_AF-A0A2E5SHL8-F1
#
_entry.id   AF-A0A2E5SHL8-F1
#
_cell.length_a   1.000
_cell.length_b   1.000
_cell.length_c   1.000
_cell.angle_alpha   90.00
_cell.angle_beta   90.00
_cell.angle_gamma   90.00
#
_symmetry.space_group_name_H-M   'P 1'
#
loop_
_entity.id
_entity.type
_entity.pdbx_description
1 polymer ?
#
loop_
_entity_poly.entity_id
_entity_poly.type
_entity_poly.pdbx_seq_one_letter_code
_entity_poly.pdbx_strand_id
1 'polypeptide(L)' 'MKKTSIIKLKKNIKHSICNFGFSKKMPYCDNAHRDYNKINNTNYKSVKVCLLNDDKIEISCSDWPDEK' A
#
# COMPACT_ATOMS: atom_id res chain seq x y z
N MET A 1 -14.10 16.60 -5.29
CA MET A 1 -12.69 16.93 -4.99
C MET A 1 -11.79 15.80 -5.46
N LYS A 2 -10.76 16.09 -6.26
CA LYS A 2 -9.80 15.09 -6.76
C LYS A 2 -8.79 14.78 -5.64
N LYS A 3 -8.90 13.63 -4.98
CA LYS A 3 -7.99 13.19 -3.89
C LYS A 3 -6.77 12.48 -4.48
N THR A 4 -5.95 13.20 -5.23
CA THR A 4 -4.70 12.68 -5.82
C THR A 4 -3.50 13.10 -5.00
N SER A 5 -2.58 12.17 -4.73
CA SER A 5 -1.33 12.43 -4.03
C SER A 5 -0.15 11.99 -4.91
N ILE A 6 0.81 12.89 -5.10
CA ILE A 6 2.08 12.57 -5.75
C ILE A 6 3.03 12.11 -4.66
N ILE A 7 3.59 10.90 -4.80
CA ILE A 7 4.59 10.36 -3.87
C ILE A 7 5.96 10.35 -4.54
N LYS A 8 7.00 10.69 -3.76
CA LYS A 8 8.39 10.52 -4.17
C LYS A 8 8.88 9.18 -3.67
N LEU A 9 9.24 8.29 -4.60
CA LEU A 9 9.82 7.00 -4.28
C LEU A 9 11.35 7.11 -4.26
N LYS A 10 11.99 6.39 -3.34
CA LYS A 10 13.44 6.21 -3.33
C LYS A 10 13.75 4.81 -3.90
N LYS A 11 14.81 4.72 -4.71
CA LYS A 11 15.25 3.47 -5.32
C LYS A 11 15.51 2.40 -4.25
N ASN A 12 15.00 1.19 -4.48
CA ASN A 12 15.10 0.02 -3.60
C ASN A 12 14.49 0.22 -2.18
N ILE A 13 13.59 1.20 -2.01
CA ILE A 13 12.85 1.38 -0.76
C ILE A 13 11.40 0.93 -0.95
N LYS A 14 10.96 -0.01 -0.14
CA LYS A 14 9.59 -0.51 -0.13
C LYS A 14 8.69 0.43 0.66
N HIS A 15 7.74 1.05 -0.01
CA HIS A 15 6.70 1.87 0.57
C HIS A 15 5.40 1.07 0.69
N SER A 16 4.67 1.26 1.79
CA SER A 16 3.36 0.63 1.99
C SER A 16 2.26 1.67 1.74
N ILE A 17 1.39 1.41 0.77
CA ILE A 17 0.30 2.28 0.34
C ILE A 17 -1.02 1.77 0.91
N CYS A 18 -1.83 2.70 1.42
CA CYS A 18 -3.18 2.43 1.88
C CYS A 18 -4.16 2.52 0.70
N ASN A 19 -4.92 1.46 0.48
CA ASN A 19 -5.97 1.33 -0.53
C ASN A 19 -7.39 1.45 0.05
N PHE A 20 -7.57 1.30 1.37
CA PHE A 20 -8.90 1.33 2.02
C PHE A 20 -9.28 2.69 2.63
N GLY A 21 -8.33 3.62 2.76
CA GLY A 21 -8.60 4.98 3.25
C GLY A 21 -8.71 5.12 4.78
N PHE A 22 -8.38 4.09 5.56
CA PHE A 22 -8.36 4.17 7.03
C PHE A 22 -7.11 4.82 7.61
N SER A 23 -6.08 5.04 6.79
CA SER A 23 -4.83 5.59 7.29
C SER A 23 -4.94 7.07 7.62
N LYS A 24 -4.33 7.47 8.74
CA LYS A 24 -4.12 8.87 9.10
C LYS A 24 -2.94 9.50 8.34
N LYS A 25 -2.16 8.70 7.61
CA LYS A 25 -0.95 9.10 6.88
C LYS A 25 -1.08 8.89 5.37
N MET A 26 -2.28 9.08 4.82
CA MET A 26 -2.54 8.93 3.38
C MET A 26 -1.48 9.66 2.54
N PRO A 27 -0.99 9.05 1.44
CA PRO A 27 -1.42 7.77 0.87
C PRO A 27 -0.73 6.54 1.49
N TYR A 28 0.12 6.70 2.50
CA TYR A 28 0.84 5.60 3.12
C TYR A 28 -0.06 4.80 4.06
N CYS A 29 0.30 3.54 4.27
CA CYS A 29 -0.34 2.67 5.26
C CYS A 29 0.35 2.82 6.62
N ASP A 30 -0.44 3.08 7.66
CA ASP A 30 -0.05 3.11 9.08
C ASP A 30 -0.56 1.90 9.87
N ASN A 31 -1.05 0.87 9.17
CA ASN A 31 -1.63 -0.36 9.71
C ASN A 31 -3.01 -0.22 10.37
N ALA A 32 -3.72 0.91 10.22
CA ALA A 32 -5.09 1.07 10.73
C ALA A 32 -6.08 -0.01 10.23
N HIS A 33 -5.80 -0.62 9.07
CA HIS A 33 -6.59 -1.74 8.56
C HIS A 33 -6.60 -2.95 9.50
N ARG A 34 -5.58 -3.15 10.35
CA ARG A 34 -5.51 -4.32 11.25
C ARG A 34 -6.60 -4.29 12.31
N ASP A 35 -6.84 -3.12 12.89
CA ASP A 35 -7.89 -2.96 13.90
C ASP A 35 -9.27 -3.04 13.24
N TYR A 36 -9.42 -2.44 12.05
CA TYR A 36 -10.64 -2.59 11.26
C TYR A 36 -10.93 -4.06 10.91
N ASN A 37 -9.92 -4.83 10.50
CA ASN A 37 -10.03 -6.25 10.18
C ASN A 37 -10.54 -7.06 11.38
N LYS A 38 -9.99 -6.82 12.58
CA LYS A 38 -10.41 -7.50 13.81
C LYS A 38 -11.87 -7.23 14.16
N ILE A 39 -12.32 -5.98 14.03
CA ILE A 39 -13.68 -5.57 14.40
C ILE A 39 -14.70 -6.06 13.39
N ASN A 40 -14.38 -5.99 12.09
CA ASN A 40 -15.34 -6.20 11.00
C ASN A 40 -15.20 -7.57 10.32
N ASN A 41 -14.32 -8.44 10.82
CA ASN A 41 -14.00 -9.74 10.21
C ASN A 41 -13.64 -9.61 8.71
N THR A 42 -12.73 -8.67 8.40
CA THR A 42 -12.24 -8.43 7.04
C THR A 42 -10.74 -8.73 6.95
N ASN A 43 -10.18 -8.78 5.74
CA ASN A 43 -8.76 -9.07 5.51
C ASN A 43 -8.10 -8.00 4.61
N TYR A 44 -8.28 -6.73 4.94
CA TYR A 44 -7.64 -5.65 4.23
C TYR A 44 -6.11 -5.64 4.41
N LYS A 45 -5.36 -5.48 3.31
CA LYS A 45 -3.89 -5.38 3.27
C LYS A 45 -3.41 -4.15 2.52
N SER A 46 -2.23 -3.66 2.90
CA SER A 46 -1.54 -2.60 2.16
C SER A 46 -0.92 -3.11 0.85
N VAL A 47 -0.92 -2.27 -0.18
CA VAL A 47 -0.11 -2.50 -1.39
C VAL A 47 1.32 -2.04 -1.13
N LYS A 48 2.31 -2.85 -1.46
CA LYS A 48 3.73 -2.49 -1.41
C LYS A 48 4.15 -1.97 -2.78
N VAL A 49 4.90 -0.87 -2.79
CA VAL A 49 5.47 -0.29 -4.01
C VAL A 49 6.95 -0.05 -3.76
N CYS A 50 7.81 -0.51 -4.66
CA CYS A 50 9.25 -0.31 -4.61
C CYS A 50 9.73 0.18 -5.98
N LEU A 51 10.50 1.27 -6.01
CA LEU A 51 11.12 1.75 -7.25
C LEU A 51 12.40 0.94 -7.51
N LEU A 52 12.45 0.19 -8.60
CA LEU A 52 13.63 -0.60 -8.96
C LEU A 52 14.64 0.25 -9.74
N ASN A 53 14.16 1.05 -10.68
CA ASN A 53 14.92 1.99 -11.52
C ASN A 53 13.93 3.05 -12.08
N ASP A 54 14.40 3.92 -13.00
CA ASP A 54 13.63 5.09 -13.46
C ASP A 54 12.32 4.72 -14.20
N ASP A 55 12.21 3.51 -14.73
CA ASP A 55 11.09 3.03 -15.54
C ASP A 55 10.32 1.83 -14.92
N LYS A 56 10.84 1.20 -13.86
CA LYS A 56 10.23 0.01 -13.24
C LYS A 56 9.92 0.21 -11.77
N ILE A 57 8.68 -0.12 -11.44
CA ILE A 57 8.19 -0.26 -10.07
C ILE A 57 7.80 -1.72 -9.83
N GLU A 58 8.24 -2.28 -8.71
CA GLU A 58 7.69 -3.51 -8.18
C GLU A 58 6.46 -3.16 -7.35
N ILE A 59 5.35 -3.84 -7.61
CA ILE A 59 4.13 -3.74 -6.83
C ILE A 59 3.78 -5.12 -6.31
N SER A 60 3.50 -5.23 -5.01
CA SER A 60 3.11 -6.50 -4.40
C SER A 60 2.04 -6.32 -3.33
N CYS A 61 1.23 -7.34 -3.11
CA CYS A 61 0.30 -7.44 -1.99
C CYS A 61 0.38 -8.86 -1.44
N SER A 62 0.32 -9.02 -0.13
CA SER A 62 0.44 -10.34 0.51
C SER A 62 -0.71 -11.30 0.17
N ASP A 63 -1.83 -10.76 -0.32
CA ASP A 63 -3.02 -11.54 -0.65
C ASP A 63 -3.13 -11.83 -2.15
N TRP A 64 -2.16 -11.36 -2.96
CA TRP A 64 -2.11 -11.73 -4.36
C TRP A 64 -1.51 -13.13 -4.50
N PRO A 65 -2.04 -13.96 -5.41
CA PRO A 65 -1.40 -15.23 -5.72
C PRO A 65 0.01 -14.96 -6.27
N ASP A 66 0.93 -15.86 -5.98
CA ASP A 66 2.24 -15.86 -6.63
C ASP A 66 2.04 -15.96 -8.15
N GLU A 67 2.84 -15.22 -8.92
CA GLU A 67 2.89 -15.39 -10.37
C GLU A 67 3.37 -16.82 -10.67
N LYS A 68 2.59 -17.55 -11.48
CA LYS A 68 2.94 -18.89 -11.97
C LYS A 68 4.08 -18.84 -12.98
#